data_AF-A0A954IHS1-F1
#
_entry.id   AF-A0A954IHS1-F1
#
_cell.length_a   1.000
_cell.length_b   1.000
_cell.length_c   1.000
_cell.angle_alpha   90.00
_cell.angle_beta   90.00
_cell.angle_gamma   90.00
#
_symmetry.space_group_name_H-M   'P 1'
#
loop_
_entity.id
_entity.type
_entity.pdbx_description
1 polymer ?
#
loop_
_entity_poly.entity_id
_entity_poly.type
_entity_poly.pdbx_seq_one_letter_code
_entity_poly.pdbx_strand_id
1 'polypeptide(L)'
;MRTSRIFLLLMSALILAGCIVGDRVTTFTINPDGSAELMIWQSNLHSTQTGEAAVRELADFRTSFAAQTSDEFEKVRNAGGTIVSATLLREQAPFSCVIRARLDDVSAIGRYFAADDTQDGVQIKSAFVADGNRRTLTIQVVVPDQLRKGFTAQDLTLQERRQAVADG
;
A
#
# COMPACT_ATOMS: atom_id res chain seq x y z
N MET A 1 51.10 -6.98 -6.87
CA MET A 1 50.01 -6.34 -6.09
C MET A 1 48.70 -7.01 -6.47
N ARG A 2 48.16 -7.79 -5.52
CA ARG A 2 46.83 -8.42 -5.54
C ARG A 2 45.81 -7.35 -5.14
N THR A 3 44.71 -7.21 -5.89
CA THR A 3 43.34 -6.81 -5.45
C THR A 3 42.59 -6.26 -6.67
N SER A 4 42.09 -7.12 -7.56
CA SER A 4 41.14 -6.67 -8.60
C SER A 4 40.31 -7.83 -9.13
N ARG A 5 39.66 -8.58 -8.24
CA ARG A 5 38.71 -9.65 -8.61
C ARG A 5 37.46 -9.76 -7.73
N ILE A 6 37.25 -8.85 -6.78
CA ILE A 6 36.13 -8.93 -5.83
C ILE A 6 34.90 -8.13 -6.30
N PHE A 7 35.06 -7.17 -7.22
CA PHE A 7 33.96 -6.27 -7.59
C PHE A 7 32.91 -6.87 -8.54
N LEU A 8 33.20 -8.02 -9.18
CA LEU A 8 32.28 -8.66 -10.11
C LEU A 8 31.35 -9.71 -9.48
N LEU A 9 31.56 -10.06 -8.20
CA LEU A 9 30.72 -11.03 -7.49
C LEU A 9 29.54 -10.40 -6.73
N LEU A 10 29.52 -9.09 -6.51
CA LEU A 10 28.42 -8.43 -5.78
C LEU A 10 27.20 -8.08 -6.66
N MET A 11 27.38 -7.97 -7.98
CA MET A 11 26.29 -7.59 -8.90
C MET A 11 25.38 -8.76 -9.29
N SER A 12 25.78 -10.01 -9.03
CA SER A 12 24.95 -11.20 -9.31
C SER A 12 24.03 -11.60 -8.15
N ALA A 13 24.14 -10.93 -6.99
CA ALA A 13 23.35 -11.25 -5.79
C ALA A 13 21.99 -10.51 -5.72
N LEU A 14 21.67 -9.68 -6.71
CA LEU A 14 20.44 -8.86 -6.74
C LEU A 14 19.22 -9.55 -7.39
N ILE A 15 19.30 -10.84 -7.74
CA ILE A 15 18.24 -11.54 -8.53
C ILE A 15 17.37 -12.51 -7.68
N LEU A 16 17.52 -12.57 -6.35
CA LEU A 16 16.83 -13.59 -5.54
C LEU A 16 15.90 -13.07 -4.43
N ALA A 17 15.64 -11.76 -4.35
CA ALA A 17 14.52 -11.28 -3.55
C ALA A 17 13.23 -11.53 -4.36
N GLY A 18 12.60 -12.68 -4.13
CA GLY A 18 11.23 -12.89 -4.57
C GLY A 18 10.34 -11.86 -3.91
N CYS A 19 9.40 -11.33 -4.68
CA CYS A 19 8.33 -10.50 -4.14
C CYS A 19 6.99 -11.09 -4.55
N ILE A 20 6.03 -11.09 -3.64
CA ILE A 20 4.63 -11.29 -3.98
C ILE A 20 4.13 -10.01 -4.63
N VAL A 21 3.70 -10.12 -5.87
CA VAL A 21 3.14 -9.02 -6.66
C VAL A 21 1.67 -9.30 -7.00
N GLY A 22 0.88 -8.25 -7.16
CA GLY A 22 -0.50 -8.34 -7.60
C GLY A 22 -1.18 -6.98 -7.60
N ASP A 23 -2.47 -7.00 -7.89
CA ASP A 23 -3.29 -5.80 -7.93
C ASP A 23 -3.78 -5.45 -6.52
N ARG A 24 -3.84 -4.14 -6.23
CA ARG A 24 -4.25 -3.64 -4.93
C ARG A 24 -5.22 -2.49 -5.07
N VAL A 25 -6.33 -2.57 -4.33
CA VAL A 25 -7.27 -1.47 -4.11
C VAL A 25 -7.34 -1.18 -2.62
N THR A 26 -7.16 0.09 -2.25
CA THR A 26 -7.31 0.55 -0.87
C THR A 26 -8.43 1.58 -0.82
N THR A 27 -9.44 1.33 0.00
CA THR A 27 -10.63 2.18 0.16
C THR A 27 -10.74 2.65 1.60
N PHE A 28 -11.03 3.93 1.77
CA PHE A 28 -11.37 4.52 3.06
C PHE A 28 -12.81 5.04 3.01
N THR A 29 -13.61 4.67 4.00
CA THR A 29 -14.95 5.22 4.20
C THR A 29 -14.96 5.99 5.49
N ILE A 30 -15.08 7.32 5.40
CA ILE A 30 -15.10 8.21 6.57
C ILE A 30 -16.53 8.31 7.09
N ASN A 31 -16.71 8.05 8.37
CA ASN A 31 -18.00 8.11 9.05
C ASN A 31 -18.27 9.52 9.61
N PRO A 32 -19.54 9.88 9.86
CA PRO A 32 -19.89 11.18 10.43
C PRO A 32 -19.30 11.45 11.82
N ASP A 33 -19.00 10.41 12.60
CA ASP A 33 -18.35 10.52 13.92
C ASP A 33 -16.84 10.82 13.83
N GLY A 34 -16.28 10.83 12.63
CA GLY A 34 -14.85 11.04 12.37
C GLY A 34 -14.03 9.75 12.40
N SER A 35 -14.62 8.59 12.66
CA SER A 35 -13.96 7.29 12.43
C SER A 35 -13.86 6.99 10.93
N ALA A 36 -13.07 5.99 10.56
CA ALA A 36 -13.03 5.50 9.19
C ALA A 36 -12.97 3.97 9.12
N GLU A 37 -13.61 3.38 8.11
CA GLU A 37 -13.36 2.00 7.72
C GLU A 37 -12.30 1.96 6.63
N LEU A 38 -11.35 1.05 6.76
CA LEU A 38 -10.33 0.73 5.77
C LEU A 38 -10.63 -0.64 5.19
N MET A 39 -10.68 -0.72 3.86
CA MET A 39 -10.71 -1.98 3.13
C MET A 39 -9.54 -2.04 2.17
N ILE A 40 -8.75 -3.10 2.26
CA ILE A 40 -7.67 -3.40 1.32
C ILE A 40 -8.04 -4.69 0.62
N TRP A 41 -8.28 -4.61 -0.68
CA TRP A 41 -8.47 -5.76 -1.53
C TRP A 41 -7.21 -6.00 -2.35
N GLN A 42 -6.71 -7.22 -2.32
CA GLN A 42 -5.59 -7.65 -3.14
C GLN A 42 -6.01 -8.84 -4.00
N SER A 43 -5.68 -8.78 -5.29
CA SER A 43 -6.00 -9.82 -6.26
C SER A 43 -4.80 -10.14 -7.13
N ASN A 44 -4.88 -11.27 -7.82
CA ASN A 44 -3.83 -11.73 -8.73
C ASN A 44 -2.45 -11.86 -8.04
N LEU A 45 -2.43 -12.18 -6.75
CA LEU A 45 -1.20 -12.28 -5.96
C LEU A 45 -0.37 -13.50 -6.40
N HIS A 46 0.84 -13.29 -6.89
CA HIS A 46 1.75 -14.36 -7.30
C HIS A 46 3.20 -14.02 -6.95
N SER A 47 4.03 -15.04 -6.81
CA SER A 47 5.47 -14.88 -6.66
C SER A 47 6.09 -14.49 -8.01
N THR A 48 7.07 -13.58 -7.98
CA THR A 48 7.94 -13.31 -9.12
C THR A 48 8.99 -14.39 -9.35
N GLN A 49 9.17 -15.31 -8.41
CA GLN A 49 10.07 -16.45 -8.53
C GLN A 49 9.40 -17.61 -9.29
N THR A 50 10.17 -18.68 -9.52
CA THR A 50 9.68 -19.91 -10.17
C THR A 50 10.08 -21.14 -9.37
N GLY A 51 9.41 -22.26 -9.63
CA GLY A 51 9.72 -23.56 -9.01
C GLY A 51 9.47 -23.60 -7.50
N GLU A 52 10.32 -24.33 -6.78
CA GLU A 52 10.19 -24.52 -5.32
C GLU A 52 10.26 -23.21 -4.53
N ALA A 53 11.01 -22.23 -5.04
CA ALA A 53 11.19 -20.96 -4.38
C ALA A 53 9.89 -20.13 -4.38
N ALA A 54 9.16 -20.13 -5.50
CA ALA A 54 7.82 -19.56 -5.59
C ALA A 54 6.82 -20.25 -4.67
N VAL A 55 6.87 -21.58 -4.58
CA VAL A 55 5.99 -22.36 -3.69
C VAL A 55 6.24 -21.99 -2.23
N ARG A 56 7.50 -21.85 -1.83
CA ARG A 56 7.87 -21.44 -0.47
C ARG A 56 7.39 -20.02 -0.18
N GLU A 57 7.67 -19.07 -1.07
CA GLU A 57 7.26 -17.67 -0.92
C GLU A 57 5.74 -17.52 -0.76
N LEU A 58 4.96 -18.25 -1.57
CA LEU A 58 3.50 -18.28 -1.48
C LEU A 58 2.99 -18.93 -0.18
N ALA A 59 3.68 -19.96 0.31
CA ALA A 59 3.36 -20.59 1.60
C ALA A 59 3.67 -19.66 2.78
N ASP A 60 4.79 -18.94 2.72
CA ASP A 60 5.20 -17.95 3.72
C ASP A 60 4.20 -16.79 3.76
N PHE A 61 3.77 -16.29 2.59
CA PHE A 61 2.70 -15.29 2.49
C PHE A 61 1.41 -15.76 3.15
N ARG A 62 0.95 -16.99 2.88
CA ARG A 62 -0.28 -17.52 3.49
C ARG A 62 -0.15 -17.61 5.01
N THR A 63 1.02 -18.02 5.49
CA THR A 63 1.31 -18.16 6.92
C THR A 63 1.32 -16.80 7.61
N SER A 64 1.99 -15.80 7.04
CA SER A 64 2.04 -14.45 7.59
C SER A 64 0.68 -13.74 7.52
N PHE A 65 -0.11 -13.99 6.47
CA PHE A 65 -1.47 -13.48 6.37
C PHE A 65 -2.38 -14.06 7.46
N ALA A 66 -2.34 -15.39 7.65
CA ALA A 66 -3.12 -16.06 8.69
C ALA A 66 -2.71 -15.62 10.11
N ALA A 67 -1.42 -15.38 10.33
CA ALA A 67 -0.89 -14.86 11.58
C ALA A 67 -1.10 -13.34 11.75
N GLN A 68 -1.55 -12.63 10.71
CA GLN A 68 -1.66 -11.18 10.65
C GLN A 68 -0.33 -10.45 10.99
N THR A 69 0.78 -10.97 10.48
CA THR A 69 2.14 -10.45 10.69
C THR A 69 2.79 -9.89 9.44
N SER A 70 2.06 -9.76 8.33
CA SER A 70 2.58 -9.03 7.18
C SER A 70 2.64 -7.53 7.46
N ASP A 71 3.52 -6.83 6.74
CA ASP A 71 3.75 -5.38 6.83
C ASP A 71 2.44 -4.57 6.81
N GLU A 72 1.44 -5.05 6.06
CA GLU A 72 0.15 -4.42 5.95
C GLU A 72 -0.63 -4.39 7.29
N PHE A 73 -0.59 -5.48 8.05
CA PHE A 73 -1.25 -5.54 9.35
C PHE A 73 -0.54 -4.65 10.37
N GLU A 74 0.79 -4.67 10.34
CA GLU A 74 1.60 -3.79 11.20
C GLU A 74 1.35 -2.32 10.89
N LYS A 75 1.27 -1.96 9.61
CA LYS A 75 0.94 -0.62 9.14
C LYS A 75 -0.40 -0.13 9.66
N VAL A 76 -1.45 -0.96 9.58
CA VAL A 76 -2.75 -0.62 10.14
C VAL A 76 -2.66 -0.39 11.66
N ARG A 77 -1.98 -1.27 12.40
CA ARG A 77 -1.81 -1.14 13.86
C ARG A 77 -1.01 0.11 14.23
N ASN A 78 0.08 0.40 13.51
CA ASN A 78 0.93 1.57 13.72
C ASN A 78 0.18 2.88 13.44
N ALA A 79 -0.79 2.86 12.53
CA ALA A 79 -1.69 4.00 12.31
C ALA A 79 -2.69 4.23 13.47
N GLY A 80 -2.79 3.29 14.42
CA GLY A 80 -3.80 3.26 15.48
C GLY A 80 -5.10 2.59 15.04
N GLY A 81 -5.05 1.76 14.00
CA GLY A 81 -6.19 0.98 13.51
C GLY A 81 -6.31 -0.39 14.17
N THR A 82 -7.52 -0.94 14.12
CA THR A 82 -7.83 -2.30 14.58
C THR A 82 -8.29 -3.15 13.40
N ILE A 83 -7.72 -4.35 13.24
CA ILE A 83 -8.16 -5.30 12.22
C ILE A 83 -9.54 -5.85 12.61
N VAL A 84 -10.53 -5.64 11.74
CA VAL A 84 -11.90 -6.13 11.91
C VAL A 84 -12.02 -7.54 11.33
N SER A 85 -11.45 -7.76 10.15
CA SER A 85 -11.42 -9.07 9.50
C SER A 85 -10.29 -9.17 8.49
N ALA A 86 -9.75 -10.37 8.29
CA ALA A 86 -8.80 -10.66 7.24
C ALA A 86 -9.13 -12.02 6.63
N THR A 87 -9.37 -12.06 5.32
CA THR A 87 -9.88 -13.26 4.64
C THR A 87 -9.11 -13.52 3.35
N LEU A 88 -8.60 -14.73 3.19
CA LEU A 88 -8.17 -15.24 1.89
C LEU A 88 -9.40 -15.66 1.10
N LEU A 89 -9.68 -14.96 0.00
CA LEU A 89 -10.82 -15.21 -0.88
C LEU A 89 -10.52 -16.35 -1.87
N ARG A 90 -9.26 -16.45 -2.29
CA ARG A 90 -8.74 -17.54 -3.13
C ARG A 90 -7.45 -18.07 -2.52
N GLU A 91 -7.50 -19.33 -2.08
CA GLU A 91 -6.40 -20.01 -1.37
C GLU A 91 -5.43 -20.75 -2.29
N GLN A 92 -5.60 -20.63 -3.61
CA GLN A 92 -4.68 -21.17 -4.62
C GLN A 92 -4.10 -20.03 -5.45
N ALA A 93 -2.84 -20.16 -5.87
CA ALA A 93 -2.18 -19.14 -6.67
C ALA A 93 -2.85 -18.97 -8.05
N PRO A 94 -3.00 -17.73 -8.55
CA PRO A 94 -2.66 -16.49 -7.84
C PRO A 94 -3.60 -16.25 -6.65
N PHE A 95 -3.18 -15.79 -5.48
CA PHE A 95 -4.11 -15.59 -4.36
C PHE A 95 -5.01 -14.36 -4.55
N SER A 96 -6.03 -14.26 -3.70
CA SER A 96 -6.75 -13.01 -3.46
C SER A 96 -7.13 -12.95 -1.99
N CYS A 97 -7.04 -11.76 -1.39
CA CYS A 97 -7.43 -11.54 -0.01
C CYS A 97 -8.09 -10.18 0.18
N VAL A 98 -8.80 -10.05 1.30
CA VAL A 98 -9.38 -8.80 1.77
C VAL A 98 -8.99 -8.59 3.23
N ILE A 99 -8.56 -7.38 3.55
CA ILE A 99 -8.32 -6.91 4.91
C ILE A 99 -9.32 -5.79 5.16
N ARG A 100 -10.04 -5.88 6.28
CA ARG A 100 -10.90 -4.81 6.78
C ARG A 100 -10.40 -4.37 8.14
N ALA A 101 -10.34 -3.06 8.34
CA ALA A 101 -9.92 -2.46 9.58
C ALA A 101 -10.77 -1.25 9.93
N ARG A 102 -10.82 -0.95 11.23
CA ARG A 102 -11.42 0.26 11.77
C ARG A 102 -10.31 1.20 12.21
N LEU A 103 -10.46 2.46 11.83
CA LEU A 103 -9.67 3.58 12.30
C LEU A 103 -10.58 4.42 13.20
N ASP A 104 -10.20 4.60 14.47
CA ASP A 104 -11.06 5.29 15.43
C ASP A 104 -11.15 6.80 15.20
N ASP A 105 -10.20 7.36 14.44
CA ASP A 105 -10.19 8.76 14.05
C ASP A 105 -9.57 8.93 12.65
N VAL A 106 -10.07 9.89 11.89
CA VAL A 106 -9.67 10.22 10.53
C VAL A 106 -8.20 10.63 10.41
N SER A 107 -7.56 11.13 11.48
CA SER A 107 -6.11 11.38 11.46
C SER A 107 -5.27 10.10 11.30
N ALA A 108 -5.83 8.94 11.61
CA ALA A 108 -5.17 7.65 11.40
C ALA A 108 -4.97 7.34 9.92
N ILE A 109 -5.81 7.87 9.01
CA ILE A 109 -5.60 7.75 7.56
C ILE A 109 -4.25 8.38 7.19
N GLY A 110 -3.97 9.53 7.78
CA GLY A 110 -2.71 10.23 7.63
C GLY A 110 -1.50 9.41 8.07
N ARG A 111 -1.58 8.85 9.30
CA ARG A 111 -0.53 7.99 9.84
C ARG A 111 -0.34 6.71 9.02
N TYR A 112 -1.43 6.13 8.53
CA TYR A 112 -1.39 4.96 7.68
C TYR A 112 -0.60 5.22 6.39
N PHE A 113 -0.81 6.37 5.74
CA PHE A 113 -0.02 6.71 4.55
C PHE A 113 1.43 7.09 4.87
N ALA A 114 1.67 7.76 6.00
CA ALA A 114 3.01 8.10 6.46
C ALA A 114 3.83 6.90 6.94
N ALA A 115 3.25 5.70 7.07
CA ALA A 115 4.01 4.50 7.37
C ALA A 115 4.89 4.04 6.18
N ASP A 116 4.55 4.42 4.95
CA ASP A 116 5.31 4.10 3.74
C ASP A 116 6.38 5.15 3.39
N ASP A 117 6.56 6.21 4.19
CA ASP A 117 7.40 7.41 3.92
C ASP A 117 8.90 7.12 3.67
N THR A 118 9.29 5.84 3.65
CA THR A 118 10.66 5.37 3.43
C THR A 118 10.88 4.63 2.11
N GLN A 119 9.83 4.25 1.37
CA GLN A 119 9.99 3.69 0.02
C GLN A 119 9.88 4.77 -1.06
N ASP A 120 10.94 4.89 -1.85
CA ASP A 120 11.04 5.72 -3.06
C ASP A 120 10.99 7.26 -2.86
N GLY A 121 11.01 7.74 -1.61
CA GLY A 121 11.11 9.17 -1.31
C GLY A 121 9.82 9.97 -1.52
N VAL A 122 8.70 9.30 -1.79
CA VAL A 122 7.37 9.92 -1.79
C VAL A 122 6.99 10.24 -0.36
N GLN A 123 6.78 11.52 -0.05
CA GLN A 123 6.32 11.93 1.28
C GLN A 123 4.82 12.19 1.29
N ILE A 124 4.07 11.53 2.17
CA ILE A 124 2.64 11.81 2.35
C ILE A 124 2.44 12.57 3.65
N LYS A 125 2.19 13.88 3.53
CA LYS A 125 1.80 14.73 4.66
C LYS A 125 0.30 14.81 4.71
N SER A 126 -0.26 14.70 5.90
CA SER A 126 -1.69 14.90 6.11
C SER A 126 -1.92 15.93 7.20
N ALA A 127 -2.94 16.75 7.01
CA ALA A 127 -3.34 17.74 7.99
C ALA A 127 -4.87 17.76 8.07
N PHE A 128 -5.36 17.88 9.29
CA PHE A 128 -6.78 18.05 9.53
C PHE A 128 -7.05 19.47 9.99
N VAL A 129 -7.96 20.16 9.31
CA VAL A 129 -8.36 21.53 9.67
C VAL A 129 -9.87 21.51 9.96
N ALA A 130 -10.22 21.99 11.15
CA ALA A 130 -11.60 22.24 11.53
C ALA A 130 -11.91 23.73 11.41
N ASP A 131 -12.98 24.07 10.70
CA ASP A 131 -13.52 25.42 10.55
C ASP A 131 -15.01 25.39 10.89
N GLY A 132 -15.35 25.73 12.13
CA GLY A 132 -16.69 25.55 12.70
C GLY A 132 -17.15 24.09 12.60
N ASN A 133 -18.24 23.86 11.87
CA ASN A 133 -18.79 22.51 11.61
C ASN A 133 -18.14 21.81 10.41
N ARG A 134 -17.27 22.47 9.66
CA ARG A 134 -16.60 21.90 8.50
C ARG A 134 -15.29 21.26 8.93
N ARG A 135 -15.08 20.03 8.50
CA ARG A 135 -13.84 19.28 8.70
C ARG A 135 -13.18 19.03 7.34
N THR A 136 -11.92 19.39 7.21
CA THR A 136 -11.14 19.23 5.97
C THR A 136 -9.93 18.35 6.25
N LEU A 137 -9.85 17.20 5.57
CA LEU A 137 -8.64 16.40 5.49
C LEU A 137 -7.85 16.83 4.25
N THR A 138 -6.67 17.39 4.47
CA THR A 138 -5.72 17.71 3.41
C THR A 138 -4.68 16.60 3.37
N ILE A 139 -4.57 15.92 2.22
CA ILE A 139 -3.51 14.95 1.94
C ILE A 139 -2.59 15.59 0.90
N GLN A 140 -1.37 15.89 1.30
CA GLN A 140 -0.32 16.40 0.42
C GLN A 140 0.65 15.26 0.09
N VAL A 141 0.65 14.85 -1.17
CA VAL A 141 1.59 13.87 -1.70
C VAL A 141 2.75 14.62 -2.36
N VAL A 142 3.94 14.52 -1.79
CA VAL A 142 5.18 15.08 -2.32
C VAL A 142 5.92 13.97 -3.05
N VAL A 143 5.83 13.97 -4.38
CA VAL A 143 6.54 13.02 -5.24
C VAL A 143 7.88 13.63 -5.68
N PRO A 144 9.03 12.97 -5.45
CA PRO A 144 10.33 13.38 -5.96
C PRO A 144 10.32 13.60 -7.47
N ASP A 145 11.04 14.61 -7.95
CA ASP A 145 11.10 14.95 -9.38
C ASP A 145 11.61 13.79 -10.27
N GLN A 146 12.38 12.87 -9.70
CA GLN A 146 12.89 11.67 -10.36
C GLN A 146 11.78 10.67 -10.72
N LEU A 147 10.69 10.63 -9.92
CA LEU A 147 9.52 9.77 -10.13
C LEU A 147 8.39 10.48 -10.90
N ARG A 148 8.48 11.81 -11.08
CA ARG A 148 7.52 12.58 -11.89
C ARG A 148 7.60 12.27 -13.39
N LYS A 149 8.71 11.68 -13.87
CA LYS A 149 8.86 11.20 -15.26
C LYS A 149 8.01 9.95 -15.48
N GLY A 150 6.71 10.14 -15.66
CA GLY A 150 5.72 9.07 -15.85
C GLY A 150 4.31 9.49 -15.47
N PHE A 151 4.19 10.48 -14.58
CA PHE A 151 2.95 11.20 -14.33
C PHE A 151 2.87 12.43 -15.22
N THR A 152 2.63 12.24 -16.53
CA THR A 152 2.04 13.32 -17.31
C THR A 152 0.65 13.56 -16.77
N ALA A 153 0.50 14.62 -15.96
CA ALA A 153 -0.80 15.22 -15.72
C ALA A 153 -1.41 15.53 -17.09
N GLN A 154 -2.35 14.68 -17.54
CA GLN A 154 -3.38 15.19 -18.43
C GLN A 154 -4.14 16.22 -17.59
N ASP A 155 -3.92 17.49 -17.93
CA ASP A 155 -4.54 18.68 -17.39
C ASP A 155 -6.06 18.63 -17.64
N LEU A 156 -6.75 17.75 -16.92
CA LEU A 156 -8.17 17.89 -16.67
C LEU A 156 -8.30 18.61 -15.35
N THR A 157 -8.86 19.82 -15.43
CA THR A 157 -9.26 20.60 -14.28
C THR A 157 -10.11 19.74 -13.34
N LEU A 158 -10.06 20.05 -12.04
CA LEU A 158 -10.80 19.32 -11.00
C LEU A 158 -12.31 19.22 -11.29
N GLN A 159 -12.83 20.14 -12.10
CA GLN A 159 -14.20 20.19 -12.58
C GLN A 159 -14.48 19.15 -13.68
N GLU A 160 -13.57 18.98 -14.63
CA GLU A 160 -13.67 17.96 -15.70
C GLU A 160 -13.57 16.54 -15.16
N ARG A 161 -12.78 16.32 -14.10
CA ARG A 161 -12.73 15.01 -13.41
C ARG A 161 -14.04 14.66 -12.70
N ARG A 162 -14.71 15.65 -12.11
CA ARG A 162 -16.03 15.44 -11.48
C ARG A 162 -17.11 15.14 -12.51
N GLN A 163 -17.02 15.79 -13.67
CA GLN A 163 -17.93 15.57 -14.79
C GLN A 163 -17.74 14.17 -15.40
N ALA A 164 -16.50 13.75 -15.66
CA ALA A 164 -16.21 12.42 -16.20
C ALA A 164 -16.70 11.27 -15.30
N VAL A 165 -16.60 11.42 -13.97
CA VAL A 165 -17.14 10.41 -13.02
C VAL A 165 -18.66 10.44 -12.95
N ALA A 166 -19.29 11.58 -13.22
CA ALA A 166 -20.75 11.69 -13.29
C ALA A 166 -21.32 11.12 -14.60
N ASP A 167 -20.53 11.15 -15.67
CA ASP A 167 -20.95 10.76 -17.02
C ASP A 167 -20.64 9.29 -17.38
N GLY A 168 -19.83 8.58 -16.58
CA GLY A 168 -19.63 7.12 -16.65
C GLY A 168 -18.23 6.66 -17.04
#